data_AF-A0A969HC93-F1
#
_entry.id   AF-A0A969HC93-F1
#
_cell.length_a   1.000
_cell.length_b   1.000
_cell.length_c   1.000
_cell.angle_alpha   90.00
_cell.angle_beta   90.00
_cell.angle_gamma   90.00
#
_symmetry.space_group_name_H-M   'P 1'
#
loop_
_entity.id
_entity.type
_entity.pdbx_description
1 polymer ?
#
loop_
_entity_poly.entity_id
_entity_poly.type
_entity_poly.pdbx_seq_one_letter_code
_entity_poly.pdbx_strand_id
1 'polypeptide(L)'
;MAKLSREEVLEIVRVAGEKGERPYFGRANLSELDLTQIDLKGAEFSQANLSAANLSRVRLSEADLSEANLSRARLNGANLRWADLSEADLIEANLSGANLSGANLSEANLRGVNLSRANLSQARLNGAILNGADLSDANLREAALKKANLTQARLGGANLSRADLSETDLSMVLIAQTIFGDMDLSVVKGLETARHSGPSVIGVDTLFRSKGQIPEVFLHGAGVPEVLITYLPAMLSQPIQYYSCFISYSAKDTPLATRLHADLQQAGVRCWFAPEDLKIGDKIRPRIDESIRVHEKLLLILSEHSLASDWVEHEVEAALEQERQRKETVLFPIRVDEAVMRSEIGWAAHIKRTRHIGDFREWQGHASYQKAFERLLKDLKVQGD
;
A
#
# COMPACT_ATOMS: atom_id res chain seq x y z
N MET A 1 29.74 -19.95 18.22
CA MET A 1 28.85 -19.55 19.33
C MET A 1 28.29 -20.80 20.00
N ALA A 2 28.05 -20.77 21.31
CA ALA A 2 27.45 -21.90 22.03
C ALA A 2 26.03 -22.15 21.51
N LYS A 3 25.69 -23.41 21.26
CA LYS A 3 24.34 -23.83 20.86
C LYS A 3 23.46 -23.84 22.11
N LEU A 4 22.36 -23.08 22.09
CA LEU A 4 21.39 -23.10 23.18
C LEU A 4 20.54 -24.38 23.09
N SER A 5 20.09 -24.86 24.24
CA SER A 5 19.01 -25.85 24.34
C SER A 5 17.65 -25.17 24.31
N ARG A 6 16.59 -25.96 24.07
CA ARG A 6 15.22 -25.44 24.14
C ARG A 6 14.86 -24.97 25.55
N GLU A 7 15.37 -25.66 26.57
CA GLU A 7 15.15 -25.33 27.98
C GLU A 7 15.80 -24.00 28.35
N GLU A 8 17.01 -23.74 27.85
CA GLU A 8 17.69 -22.45 28.02
C GLU A 8 16.91 -21.31 27.36
N VAL A 9 16.35 -21.55 26.17
CA VAL A 9 15.48 -20.56 25.50
C VAL A 9 14.24 -20.25 26.34
N LEU A 10 13.55 -21.27 26.84
CA LEU A 10 12.37 -21.08 27.68
C LEU A 10 12.69 -20.28 28.95
N GLU A 11 13.84 -20.55 29.56
CA GLU A 11 14.28 -19.83 30.75
C GLU A 11 14.61 -18.36 30.45
N ILE A 12 15.29 -18.08 29.33
CA ILE A 12 15.56 -16.70 28.89
C ILE A 12 14.24 -15.95 28.65
N VAL A 13 13.28 -16.57 27.97
CA VAL A 13 11.95 -15.96 27.73
C VAL A 13 11.23 -15.69 29.05
N ARG A 14 11.24 -16.65 29.99
CA ARG A 14 10.61 -16.50 31.30
C ARG A 14 11.20 -15.33 32.08
N VAL A 15 12.54 -15.28 32.18
CA VAL A 15 13.26 -14.24 32.92
C VAL A 15 13.07 -12.86 32.29
N ALA A 16 13.09 -12.75 30.96
CA ALA A 16 12.82 -11.49 30.27
C ALA A 16 11.38 -11.02 30.53
N GLY A 17 10.41 -11.94 30.46
CA GLY A 17 9.00 -11.66 30.76
C GLY A 17 8.77 -11.15 32.19
N GLU A 18 9.46 -11.71 33.18
CA GLU A 18 9.39 -11.27 34.59
C GLU A 18 9.94 -9.85 34.80
N LYS A 19 10.88 -9.43 33.94
CA LYS A 19 11.49 -8.09 33.98
C LYS A 19 10.79 -7.07 33.08
N GLY A 20 9.84 -7.49 32.25
CA GLY A 20 9.26 -6.64 31.20
C GLY A 20 10.26 -6.28 30.10
N GLU A 21 11.29 -7.11 29.90
CA GLU A 21 12.34 -6.96 28.91
C GLU A 21 12.04 -7.82 27.66
N ARG A 22 12.74 -7.53 26.55
CA ARG A 22 12.70 -8.38 25.35
C ARG A 22 13.67 -9.56 25.52
N PRO A 23 13.28 -10.79 25.17
CA PRO A 23 14.20 -11.93 25.16
C PRO A 23 15.36 -11.68 24.20
N TYR A 24 16.61 -11.82 24.68
CA TYR A 24 17.81 -11.61 23.87
C TYR A 24 18.46 -12.94 23.46
N PHE A 25 18.58 -13.11 22.15
CA PHE A 25 19.20 -14.25 21.48
C PHE A 25 20.17 -13.80 20.37
N GLY A 26 20.57 -12.52 20.36
CA GLY A 26 21.48 -11.97 19.36
C GLY A 26 22.75 -12.81 19.29
N ARG A 27 23.15 -13.21 18.07
CA ARG A 27 24.33 -14.07 17.82
C ARG A 27 24.26 -15.46 18.49
N ALA A 28 23.14 -15.89 19.03
CA ALA A 28 23.02 -17.23 19.60
C ALA A 28 22.94 -18.28 18.49
N ASN A 29 23.36 -19.51 18.80
CA ASN A 29 23.13 -20.64 17.91
C ASN A 29 21.90 -21.43 18.37
N LEU A 30 20.83 -21.34 17.60
CA LEU A 30 19.52 -21.96 17.80
C LEU A 30 19.17 -22.91 16.64
N SER A 31 20.16 -23.27 15.82
CA SER A 31 19.96 -24.11 14.63
C SER A 31 19.27 -25.42 15.00
N GLU A 32 18.31 -25.85 14.18
CA GLU A 32 17.56 -27.11 14.31
C GLU A 32 16.66 -27.22 15.56
N LEU A 33 16.59 -26.19 16.41
CA LEU A 33 15.76 -26.24 17.61
C LEU A 33 14.28 -26.21 17.27
N ASP A 34 13.48 -26.90 18.11
CA ASP A 34 12.04 -26.74 18.11
C ASP A 34 11.61 -25.60 19.03
N LEU A 35 11.29 -24.47 18.43
CA LEU A 35 10.85 -23.25 19.10
C LEU A 35 9.33 -23.06 19.00
N THR A 36 8.60 -24.08 18.54
CA THR A 36 7.14 -24.02 18.50
C THR A 36 6.55 -23.87 19.90
N GLN A 37 5.40 -23.20 19.95
CA GLN A 37 4.65 -22.87 21.18
C GLN A 37 5.35 -21.86 22.11
N ILE A 38 6.49 -21.29 21.73
CA ILE A 38 7.14 -20.21 22.48
C ILE A 38 6.62 -18.87 21.96
N ASP A 39 6.25 -17.95 22.86
CA ASP A 39 5.97 -16.57 22.49
C ASP A 39 7.29 -15.81 22.41
N LEU A 40 7.67 -15.43 21.19
CA LEU A 40 8.91 -14.73 20.87
C LEU A 40 8.62 -13.33 20.31
N LYS A 41 7.47 -12.76 20.69
CA LYS A 41 7.11 -11.39 20.33
C LYS A 41 8.22 -10.42 20.77
N GLY A 42 8.71 -9.62 19.84
CA GLY A 42 9.71 -8.59 20.12
C GLY A 42 11.09 -9.10 20.50
N ALA A 43 11.34 -10.42 20.44
CA ALA A 43 12.63 -10.99 20.79
C ALA A 43 13.74 -10.56 19.81
N GLU A 44 14.97 -10.47 20.33
CA GLU A 44 16.14 -10.01 19.58
C GLU A 44 16.99 -11.20 19.14
N PHE A 45 16.99 -11.48 17.86
CA PHE A 45 17.70 -12.55 17.17
C PHE A 45 18.72 -12.02 16.15
N SER A 46 19.14 -10.76 16.25
CA SER A 46 20.08 -10.18 15.29
C SER A 46 21.35 -11.03 15.18
N GLN A 47 21.73 -11.35 13.95
CA GLN A 47 22.88 -12.23 13.62
C GLN A 47 22.81 -13.64 14.25
N ALA A 48 21.65 -14.09 14.75
CA ALA A 48 21.49 -15.42 15.32
C ALA A 48 21.49 -16.50 14.23
N ASN A 49 21.93 -17.71 14.58
CA ASN A 49 21.79 -18.86 13.72
C ASN A 49 20.52 -19.64 14.07
N LEU A 50 19.49 -19.54 13.24
CA LEU A 50 18.21 -20.25 13.31
C LEU A 50 18.06 -21.24 12.14
N SER A 51 19.15 -21.62 11.47
CA SER A 51 19.11 -22.51 10.31
C SER A 51 18.40 -23.82 10.65
N ALA A 52 17.47 -24.25 9.80
CA ALA A 52 16.64 -25.45 10.00
C ALA A 52 15.82 -25.49 11.30
N ALA A 53 15.69 -24.40 12.05
CA ALA A 53 14.85 -24.35 13.24
C ALA A 53 13.37 -24.52 12.89
N ASN A 54 12.61 -25.10 13.82
CA ASN A 54 11.16 -25.19 13.74
C ASN A 54 10.51 -23.99 14.46
N LEU A 55 10.05 -23.03 13.67
CA LEU A 55 9.35 -21.81 14.07
C LEU A 55 7.90 -21.80 13.56
N SER A 56 7.34 -22.96 13.21
CA SER A 56 5.99 -23.07 12.65
C SER A 56 4.95 -22.47 13.61
N ARG A 57 4.16 -21.52 13.12
CA ARG A 57 3.09 -20.83 13.89
C ARG A 57 3.58 -20.07 15.13
N VAL A 58 4.87 -19.80 15.26
CA VAL A 58 5.43 -19.01 16.37
C VAL A 58 5.03 -17.54 16.24
N ARG A 59 4.87 -16.86 17.38
CA ARG A 59 4.69 -15.40 17.43
C ARG A 59 6.06 -14.73 17.45
N LEU A 60 6.37 -14.02 16.36
CA LEU A 60 7.61 -13.27 16.13
C LEU A 60 7.28 -11.82 15.71
N SER A 61 6.07 -11.34 15.99
CA SER A 61 5.70 -9.96 15.64
C SER A 61 6.65 -9.00 16.34
N GLU A 62 7.11 -7.96 15.63
CA GLU A 62 8.07 -6.97 16.12
C GLU A 62 9.46 -7.54 16.53
N ALA A 63 9.75 -8.81 16.24
CA ALA A 63 11.06 -9.40 16.53
C ALA A 63 12.15 -8.81 15.63
N ASP A 64 13.37 -8.71 16.14
CA ASP A 64 14.55 -8.34 15.37
C ASP A 64 15.28 -9.61 14.93
N LEU A 65 15.17 -9.97 13.66
CA LEU A 65 15.84 -11.09 12.98
C LEU A 65 16.81 -10.55 11.91
N SER A 66 17.27 -9.30 12.05
CA SER A 66 18.23 -8.69 11.12
C SER A 66 19.51 -9.52 11.04
N GLU A 67 20.01 -9.72 9.82
CA GLU A 67 21.22 -10.53 9.54
C GLU A 67 21.17 -11.98 10.06
N ALA A 68 20.01 -12.49 10.50
CA ALA A 68 19.89 -13.83 11.05
C ALA A 68 19.99 -14.89 9.93
N ASN A 69 20.59 -16.04 10.24
CA ASN A 69 20.55 -17.19 9.37
C ASN A 69 19.30 -18.03 9.66
N LEU A 70 18.30 -17.95 8.79
CA LEU A 70 17.04 -18.70 8.80
C LEU A 70 16.97 -19.71 7.64
N SER A 71 18.11 -20.03 7.02
CA SER A 71 18.16 -20.96 5.89
C SER A 71 17.49 -22.29 6.27
N ARG A 72 16.58 -22.78 5.41
CA ARG A 72 15.78 -24.00 5.61
C ARG A 72 14.91 -24.02 6.87
N ALA A 73 14.75 -22.90 7.58
CA ALA A 73 13.88 -22.85 8.75
C ALA A 73 12.41 -23.08 8.36
N ARG A 74 11.63 -23.69 9.26
CA ARG A 74 10.18 -23.87 9.09
C ARG A 74 9.44 -22.76 9.81
N LEU A 75 8.92 -21.79 9.08
CA LEU A 75 8.17 -20.63 9.57
C LEU A 75 6.71 -20.62 9.06
N ASN A 76 6.20 -21.76 8.58
CA ASN A 76 4.87 -21.85 8.01
C ASN A 76 3.80 -21.42 9.03
N GLY A 77 2.97 -20.45 8.65
CA GLY A 77 1.96 -19.83 9.51
C GLY A 77 2.49 -19.00 10.68
N ALA A 78 3.79 -18.69 10.74
CA ALA A 78 4.34 -17.82 11.77
C ALA A 78 3.80 -16.39 11.65
N ASN A 79 3.69 -15.68 12.79
CA ASN A 79 3.32 -14.27 12.81
C ASN A 79 4.58 -13.42 12.90
N LEU A 80 4.99 -12.80 11.80
CA LEU A 80 6.18 -11.95 11.63
C LEU A 80 5.77 -10.49 11.34
N ARG A 81 4.56 -10.09 11.75
CA ARG A 81 4.07 -8.73 11.50
C ARG A 81 5.04 -7.71 12.11
N TRP A 82 5.46 -6.73 11.32
CA TRP A 82 6.44 -5.70 11.72
C TRP A 82 7.80 -6.24 12.20
N ALA A 83 8.15 -7.50 11.93
CA ALA A 83 9.47 -8.03 12.26
C ALA A 83 10.55 -7.39 11.37
N ASP A 84 11.77 -7.25 11.88
CA ASP A 84 12.93 -6.91 11.08
C ASP A 84 13.65 -8.18 10.63
N LEU A 85 13.74 -8.41 9.33
CA LEU A 85 14.43 -9.50 8.64
C LEU A 85 15.40 -8.91 7.59
N SER A 86 15.81 -7.65 7.74
CA SER A 86 16.77 -7.03 6.83
C SER A 86 18.07 -7.83 6.80
N GLU A 87 18.60 -8.02 5.60
CA GLU A 87 19.85 -8.77 5.35
C GLU A 87 19.85 -10.23 5.88
N ALA A 88 18.69 -10.77 6.29
CA ALA A 88 18.59 -12.14 6.77
C ALA A 88 18.76 -13.16 5.63
N ASP A 89 19.33 -14.32 5.94
CA ASP A 89 19.42 -15.46 5.03
C ASP A 89 18.22 -16.40 5.23
N LEU A 90 17.32 -16.45 4.26
CA LEU A 90 16.10 -17.25 4.24
C LEU A 90 16.11 -18.27 3.09
N ILE A 91 17.28 -18.65 2.56
CA ILE A 91 17.40 -19.61 1.46
C ILE A 91 16.62 -20.90 1.81
N GLU A 92 15.74 -21.31 0.90
CA GLU A 92 14.94 -22.55 1.02
C GLU A 92 14.07 -22.62 2.30
N ALA A 93 13.85 -21.51 3.01
CA ALA A 93 12.97 -21.47 4.17
C ALA A 93 11.50 -21.65 3.77
N ASN A 94 10.69 -22.21 4.67
CA ASN A 94 9.26 -22.36 4.46
C ASN A 94 8.48 -21.32 5.26
N LEU A 95 8.02 -20.26 4.60
CA LEU A 95 7.17 -19.19 5.13
C LEU A 95 5.71 -19.29 4.61
N SER A 96 5.27 -20.46 4.13
CA SER A 96 3.93 -20.61 3.56
C SER A 96 2.85 -20.21 4.59
N GLY A 97 1.92 -19.37 4.20
CA GLY A 97 0.85 -18.85 5.05
C GLY A 97 1.30 -17.97 6.22
N ALA A 98 2.57 -17.56 6.29
CA ALA A 98 3.06 -16.66 7.34
C ALA A 98 2.48 -15.24 7.18
N ASN A 99 2.34 -14.51 8.28
CA ASN A 99 1.95 -13.11 8.26
C ASN A 99 3.19 -12.22 8.39
N LEU A 100 3.64 -11.64 7.28
CA LEU A 100 4.76 -10.71 7.16
C LEU A 100 4.30 -9.27 6.92
N SER A 101 3.04 -8.94 7.24
CA SER A 101 2.52 -7.59 6.99
C SER A 101 3.38 -6.52 7.68
N GLY A 102 3.83 -5.54 6.91
CA GLY A 102 4.72 -4.47 7.39
C GLY A 102 6.14 -4.92 7.79
N ALA A 103 6.54 -6.17 7.56
CA ALA A 103 7.88 -6.65 7.89
C ALA A 103 8.96 -5.99 7.02
N ASN A 104 10.17 -5.86 7.57
CA ASN A 104 11.35 -5.43 6.82
C ASN A 104 12.11 -6.65 6.31
N LEU A 105 12.16 -6.87 5.00
CA LEU A 105 12.93 -7.89 4.30
C LEU A 105 13.94 -7.25 3.33
N SER A 106 14.33 -5.99 3.58
CA SER A 106 15.23 -5.27 2.68
C SER A 106 16.56 -6.01 2.60
N GLU A 107 17.06 -6.21 1.38
CA GLU A 107 18.33 -6.91 1.10
C GLU A 107 18.40 -8.36 1.62
N ALA A 108 17.29 -8.95 2.06
CA ALA A 108 17.24 -10.34 2.51
C ALA A 108 17.46 -11.34 1.35
N ASN A 109 18.12 -12.46 1.65
CA ASN A 109 18.30 -13.55 0.71
C ASN A 109 17.16 -14.57 0.81
N LEU A 110 16.22 -14.51 -0.12
CA LEU A 110 14.98 -15.30 -0.16
C LEU A 110 15.02 -16.33 -1.30
N ARG A 111 16.21 -16.76 -1.75
CA ARG A 111 16.32 -17.68 -2.90
C ARG A 111 15.60 -19.00 -2.62
N GLY A 112 14.69 -19.38 -3.51
CA GLY A 112 13.91 -20.62 -3.38
C GLY A 112 13.00 -20.69 -2.15
N VAL A 113 12.72 -19.56 -1.49
CA VAL A 113 11.82 -19.52 -0.32
C VAL A 113 10.39 -19.90 -0.74
N ASN A 114 9.68 -20.60 0.14
CA ASN A 114 8.25 -20.81 -0.02
C ASN A 114 7.47 -19.73 0.75
N LEU A 115 6.91 -18.76 0.04
CA LEU A 115 6.03 -17.70 0.53
C LEU A 115 4.57 -17.90 0.06
N SER A 116 4.20 -19.10 -0.38
CA SER A 116 2.85 -19.36 -0.88
C SER A 116 1.79 -19.01 0.19
N ARG A 117 0.74 -18.30 -0.21
CA ARG A 117 -0.34 -17.80 0.67
C ARG A 117 0.12 -16.89 1.82
N ALA A 118 1.37 -16.41 1.81
CA ALA A 118 1.85 -15.51 2.84
C ALA A 118 1.22 -14.11 2.67
N ASN A 119 1.05 -13.40 3.77
CA ASN A 119 0.63 -12.01 3.76
C ASN A 119 1.86 -11.09 3.88
N LEU A 120 2.30 -10.50 2.77
CA LEU A 120 3.40 -9.54 2.67
C LEU A 120 2.88 -8.10 2.46
N SER A 121 1.63 -7.81 2.78
CA SER A 121 1.07 -6.47 2.57
C SER A 121 1.91 -5.41 3.29
N GLN A 122 2.28 -4.33 2.59
CA GLN A 122 3.13 -3.25 3.12
C GLN A 122 4.53 -3.69 3.59
N ALA A 123 4.98 -4.90 3.24
CA ALA A 123 6.34 -5.34 3.56
C ALA A 123 7.38 -4.57 2.72
N ARG A 124 8.57 -4.35 3.29
CA ARG A 124 9.72 -3.75 2.59
C ARG A 124 10.64 -4.83 2.08
N LEU A 125 10.73 -5.02 0.78
CA LEU A 125 11.55 -6.03 0.07
C LEU A 125 12.58 -5.37 -0.86
N ASN A 126 12.93 -4.11 -0.61
CA ASN A 126 13.85 -3.37 -1.47
C ASN A 126 15.20 -4.12 -1.56
N GLY A 127 15.67 -4.37 -2.78
CA GLY A 127 16.91 -5.10 -3.03
C GLY A 127 16.91 -6.58 -2.64
N ALA A 128 15.78 -7.15 -2.21
CA ALA A 128 15.72 -8.55 -1.78
C ALA A 128 15.93 -9.53 -2.95
N ILE A 129 16.54 -10.68 -2.66
CA ILE A 129 16.87 -11.73 -3.65
C ILE A 129 15.83 -12.85 -3.57
N LEU A 130 14.80 -12.82 -4.43
CA LEU A 130 13.71 -13.80 -4.49
C LEU A 130 13.81 -14.74 -5.71
N ASN A 131 15.00 -14.96 -6.27
CA ASN A 131 15.17 -15.86 -7.42
C ASN A 131 14.59 -17.26 -7.09
N GLY A 132 13.66 -17.73 -7.93
CA GLY A 132 13.00 -19.03 -7.77
C GLY A 132 12.05 -19.15 -6.57
N ALA A 133 11.70 -18.05 -5.91
CA ALA A 133 10.75 -18.07 -4.78
C ALA A 133 9.34 -18.49 -5.23
N ASP A 134 8.60 -19.17 -4.36
CA ASP A 134 7.17 -19.45 -4.55
C ASP A 134 6.32 -18.43 -3.80
N LEU A 135 5.69 -17.52 -4.53
CA LEU A 135 4.78 -16.49 -4.03
C LEU A 135 3.34 -16.76 -4.46
N SER A 136 3.00 -18.02 -4.81
CA SER A 136 1.65 -18.37 -5.27
C SER A 136 0.60 -18.02 -4.21
N ASP A 137 -0.50 -17.38 -4.60
CA ASP A 137 -1.57 -16.88 -3.73
C ASP A 137 -1.12 -15.88 -2.64
N ALA A 138 0.09 -15.32 -2.73
CA ALA A 138 0.59 -14.38 -1.74
C ALA A 138 -0.05 -12.99 -1.89
N ASN A 139 -0.25 -12.30 -0.76
CA ASN A 139 -0.69 -10.90 -0.76
C ASN A 139 0.51 -9.97 -0.65
N LEU A 140 0.90 -9.30 -1.74
CA LEU A 140 1.95 -8.29 -1.80
C LEU A 140 1.40 -6.87 -1.97
N ARG A 141 0.14 -6.63 -1.62
CA ARG A 141 -0.48 -5.31 -1.75
C ARG A 141 0.36 -4.25 -1.02
N GLU A 142 0.66 -3.15 -1.71
CA GLU A 142 1.46 -2.03 -1.17
C GLU A 142 2.88 -2.41 -0.70
N ALA A 143 3.40 -3.58 -1.08
CA ALA A 143 4.77 -3.96 -0.76
C ALA A 143 5.78 -3.13 -1.57
N ALA A 144 6.92 -2.80 -0.98
CA ALA A 144 8.01 -2.10 -1.66
C ALA A 144 9.03 -3.11 -2.17
N LEU A 145 9.12 -3.34 -3.48
CA LEU A 145 10.01 -4.32 -4.11
C LEU A 145 11.07 -3.65 -4.99
N LYS A 146 11.37 -2.37 -4.77
CA LYS A 146 12.31 -1.63 -5.60
C LYS A 146 13.65 -2.37 -5.68
N LYS A 147 14.14 -2.60 -6.91
CA LYS A 147 15.38 -3.36 -7.21
C LYS A 147 15.40 -4.81 -6.72
N ALA A 148 14.28 -5.38 -6.28
CA ALA A 148 14.21 -6.79 -5.93
C ALA A 148 14.40 -7.69 -7.17
N ASN A 149 14.94 -8.89 -6.95
CA ASN A 149 15.11 -9.90 -8.00
C ASN A 149 14.09 -11.02 -7.82
N LEU A 150 13.05 -11.06 -8.66
CA LEU A 150 12.04 -12.15 -8.69
C LEU A 150 12.23 -13.05 -9.91
N THR A 151 13.43 -13.13 -10.47
CA THR A 151 13.66 -14.00 -11.63
C THR A 151 13.25 -15.44 -11.34
N GLN A 152 12.52 -16.06 -12.27
CA GLN A 152 12.02 -17.43 -12.13
C GLN A 152 11.08 -17.68 -10.93
N ALA A 153 10.62 -16.64 -10.23
CA ALA A 153 9.65 -16.80 -9.16
C ALA A 153 8.28 -17.25 -9.68
N ARG A 154 7.43 -17.78 -8.79
CA ARG A 154 6.04 -18.15 -9.09
C ARG A 154 5.09 -17.15 -8.43
N LEU A 155 4.28 -16.45 -9.22
CA LEU A 155 3.31 -15.45 -8.72
C LEU A 155 1.85 -15.85 -9.02
N GLY A 156 1.58 -17.13 -9.27
CA GLY A 156 0.24 -17.59 -9.59
C GLY A 156 -0.77 -17.24 -8.49
N GLY A 157 -1.83 -16.49 -8.78
CA GLY A 157 -2.82 -16.04 -7.78
C GLY A 157 -2.35 -14.89 -6.87
N ALA A 158 -1.11 -14.41 -7.02
CA ALA A 158 -0.58 -13.37 -6.16
C ALA A 158 -1.24 -12.00 -6.42
N ASN A 159 -1.41 -11.22 -5.35
CA ASN A 159 -1.93 -9.85 -5.44
C ASN A 159 -0.80 -8.84 -5.27
N LEU A 160 -0.40 -8.16 -6.34
CA LEU A 160 0.63 -7.13 -6.32
C LEU A 160 0.06 -5.70 -6.28
N SER A 161 -1.26 -5.53 -6.11
CA SER A 161 -1.89 -4.21 -6.25
C SER A 161 -1.18 -3.13 -5.42
N ARG A 162 -0.84 -1.99 -6.03
CA ARG A 162 -0.11 -0.86 -5.40
C ARG A 162 1.31 -1.17 -4.93
N ALA A 163 1.88 -2.31 -5.28
CA ALA A 163 3.28 -2.59 -5.00
C ALA A 163 4.20 -1.67 -5.83
N ASP A 164 5.32 -1.24 -5.23
CA ASP A 164 6.38 -0.54 -5.95
C ASP A 164 7.33 -1.57 -6.58
N LEU A 165 7.26 -1.72 -7.90
CA LEU A 165 8.10 -2.62 -8.69
C LEU A 165 9.23 -1.89 -9.43
N SER A 166 9.59 -0.67 -9.00
CA SER A 166 10.64 0.12 -9.65
C SER A 166 11.95 -0.65 -9.76
N GLU A 167 12.46 -0.84 -10.97
CA GLU A 167 13.70 -1.57 -11.25
C GLU A 167 13.71 -3.04 -10.81
N THR A 168 12.56 -3.61 -10.41
CA THR A 168 12.39 -5.02 -10.08
C THR A 168 12.60 -5.88 -11.32
N ASP A 169 13.26 -7.04 -11.14
CA ASP A 169 13.46 -8.00 -12.21
C ASP A 169 12.43 -9.14 -12.15
N LEU A 170 11.54 -9.20 -13.13
CA LEU A 170 10.53 -10.24 -13.31
C LEU A 170 10.91 -11.24 -14.41
N SER A 171 12.17 -11.31 -14.82
CA SER A 171 12.57 -12.19 -15.93
C SER A 171 12.24 -13.65 -15.66
N MET A 172 11.61 -14.32 -16.64
CA MET A 172 11.19 -15.72 -16.56
C MET A 172 10.23 -16.04 -15.40
N VAL A 173 9.56 -15.04 -14.81
CA VAL A 173 8.56 -15.27 -13.76
C VAL A 173 7.41 -16.11 -14.30
N LEU A 174 6.84 -16.98 -13.48
CA LEU A 174 5.64 -17.74 -13.83
C LEU A 174 4.40 -17.09 -13.21
N ILE A 175 3.49 -16.61 -14.06
CA ILE A 175 2.27 -15.91 -13.65
C ILE A 175 1.01 -16.55 -14.22
N ALA A 176 -0.07 -16.49 -13.45
CA ALA A 176 -1.43 -16.84 -13.81
C ALA A 176 -2.34 -16.35 -12.69
N GLN A 177 -3.47 -15.74 -13.00
CA GLN A 177 -4.39 -15.16 -12.01
C GLN A 177 -3.70 -14.14 -11.07
N THR A 178 -2.60 -13.56 -11.52
CA THR A 178 -1.85 -12.55 -10.77
C THR A 178 -2.53 -11.19 -10.95
N ILE A 179 -2.59 -10.37 -9.90
CA ILE A 179 -3.25 -9.06 -9.95
C ILE A 179 -2.20 -7.95 -10.01
N PHE A 180 -2.14 -7.26 -11.14
CA PHE A 180 -1.38 -6.03 -11.37
C PHE A 180 -2.35 -4.84 -11.40
N GLY A 181 -2.62 -4.28 -10.21
CA GLY A 181 -3.48 -3.12 -10.04
C GLY A 181 -2.71 -1.93 -9.46
N ASP A 182 -3.05 -0.74 -9.90
CA ASP A 182 -2.62 0.57 -9.43
C ASP A 182 -1.08 0.70 -9.29
N MET A 183 -0.34 0.27 -10.32
CA MET A 183 1.13 0.28 -10.34
C MET A 183 1.69 0.74 -11.69
N ASP A 184 3.00 1.03 -11.71
CA ASP A 184 3.74 1.33 -12.93
C ASP A 184 4.59 0.11 -13.35
N LEU A 185 4.20 -0.52 -14.46
CA LEU A 185 4.92 -1.65 -15.06
C LEU A 185 6.00 -1.20 -16.06
N SER A 186 6.06 0.07 -16.46
CA SER A 186 7.06 0.57 -17.41
C SER A 186 8.49 0.53 -16.85
N VAL A 187 8.61 0.56 -15.53
CA VAL A 187 9.88 0.56 -14.78
C VAL A 187 10.35 -0.85 -14.40
N VAL A 188 9.61 -1.89 -14.81
CA VAL A 188 9.88 -3.29 -14.45
C VAL A 188 10.69 -3.96 -15.55
N LYS A 189 11.69 -4.75 -15.16
CA LYS A 189 12.57 -5.48 -16.09
C LYS A 189 12.03 -6.87 -16.36
N GLY A 190 12.25 -7.39 -17.57
CA GLY A 190 12.03 -8.80 -17.89
C GLY A 190 10.58 -9.20 -18.18
N LEU A 191 9.65 -8.24 -18.29
CA LEU A 191 8.24 -8.51 -18.59
C LEU A 191 8.07 -9.29 -19.89
N GLU A 192 8.90 -9.02 -20.90
CA GLU A 192 8.94 -9.72 -22.19
C GLU A 192 9.27 -11.21 -22.10
N THR A 193 9.89 -11.64 -20.98
CA THR A 193 10.25 -13.04 -20.74
C THR A 193 9.33 -13.74 -19.73
N ALA A 194 8.32 -13.04 -19.23
CA ALA A 194 7.35 -13.62 -18.30
C ALA A 194 6.64 -14.81 -18.95
N ARG A 195 6.42 -15.86 -18.17
CA ARG A 195 5.74 -17.08 -18.59
C ARG A 195 4.33 -17.09 -18.04
N HIS A 196 3.36 -17.07 -18.94
CA HIS A 196 1.95 -17.04 -18.58
C HIS A 196 1.36 -18.45 -18.67
N SER A 197 0.93 -19.02 -17.53
CA SER A 197 0.18 -20.28 -17.50
C SER A 197 -1.33 -20.10 -17.42
N GLY A 198 -1.80 -18.84 -17.50
CA GLY A 198 -3.20 -18.45 -17.47
C GLY A 198 -3.34 -16.92 -17.49
N PRO A 199 -4.56 -16.40 -17.66
CA PRO A 199 -4.82 -14.95 -17.72
C PRO A 199 -4.49 -14.29 -16.37
N SER A 200 -4.12 -13.02 -16.40
CA SER A 200 -3.83 -12.20 -15.22
C SER A 200 -4.60 -10.89 -15.29
N VAL A 201 -4.82 -10.25 -14.14
CA VAL A 201 -5.57 -8.98 -14.08
C VAL A 201 -4.59 -7.83 -14.25
N ILE A 202 -4.82 -7.00 -15.27
CA ILE A 202 -4.12 -5.72 -15.44
C ILE A 202 -5.16 -4.61 -15.31
N GLY A 203 -5.01 -3.77 -14.29
CA GLY A 203 -5.91 -2.64 -14.03
C GLY A 203 -5.82 -1.57 -15.12
N VAL A 204 -6.94 -0.89 -15.40
CA VAL A 204 -6.92 0.28 -16.32
C VAL A 204 -5.98 1.35 -15.79
N ASP A 205 -6.02 1.61 -14.48
CA ASP A 205 -5.05 2.42 -13.75
C ASP A 205 -3.58 2.05 -14.08
N THR A 206 -3.26 0.76 -14.16
CA THR A 206 -1.92 0.24 -14.41
C THR A 206 -1.50 0.48 -15.86
N LEU A 207 -2.43 0.32 -16.82
CA LEU A 207 -2.21 0.69 -18.22
C LEU A 207 -1.85 2.18 -18.35
N PHE A 208 -2.59 3.05 -17.66
CA PHE A 208 -2.36 4.50 -17.67
C PHE A 208 -1.06 4.90 -16.98
N ARG A 209 -0.80 4.37 -15.76
CA ARG A 209 0.45 4.64 -15.02
C ARG A 209 1.69 4.20 -15.78
N SER A 210 1.59 3.08 -16.49
CA SER A 210 2.68 2.54 -17.32
C SER A 210 2.85 3.27 -18.65
N LYS A 211 2.03 4.29 -18.95
CA LYS A 211 2.13 5.13 -20.16
C LYS A 211 2.22 4.33 -21.46
N GLY A 212 1.60 3.15 -21.50
CA GLY A 212 1.58 2.28 -22.68
C GLY A 212 2.89 1.56 -22.97
N GLN A 213 3.83 1.59 -22.02
CA GLN A 213 5.15 0.96 -22.15
C GLN A 213 5.18 -0.48 -21.62
N ILE A 214 4.02 -1.09 -21.40
CA ILE A 214 3.94 -2.51 -21.06
C ILE A 214 4.17 -3.30 -22.36
N PRO A 215 5.12 -4.25 -22.42
CA PRO A 215 5.36 -5.04 -23.61
C PRO A 215 4.09 -5.75 -24.09
N GLU A 216 3.80 -5.68 -25.39
CA GLU A 216 2.59 -6.29 -25.96
C GLU A 216 2.53 -7.79 -25.66
N VAL A 217 3.66 -8.52 -25.76
CA VAL A 217 3.75 -9.95 -25.42
C VAL A 217 3.27 -10.25 -23.99
N PHE A 218 3.52 -9.35 -23.05
CA PHE A 218 3.05 -9.48 -21.67
C PHE A 218 1.53 -9.24 -21.59
N LEU A 219 1.01 -8.23 -22.30
CA LEU A 219 -0.43 -7.96 -22.38
C LEU A 219 -1.18 -9.15 -23.01
N HIS A 220 -0.68 -9.69 -24.13
CA HIS A 220 -1.21 -10.90 -24.77
C HIS A 220 -1.21 -12.09 -23.82
N GLY A 221 -0.06 -12.35 -23.16
CA GLY A 221 0.07 -13.44 -22.19
C GLY A 221 -0.86 -13.28 -20.99
N ALA A 222 -1.11 -12.05 -20.54
CA ALA A 222 -2.07 -11.76 -19.48
C ALA A 222 -3.53 -11.92 -19.93
N GLY A 223 -3.80 -12.09 -21.23
CA GLY A 223 -5.14 -12.26 -21.78
C GLY A 223 -5.85 -10.96 -22.13
N VAL A 224 -5.12 -9.87 -22.32
CA VAL A 224 -5.69 -8.60 -22.78
C VAL A 224 -6.17 -8.74 -24.23
N PRO A 225 -7.41 -8.33 -24.57
CA PRO A 225 -7.91 -8.45 -25.95
C PRO A 225 -7.09 -7.64 -26.95
N GLU A 226 -6.86 -8.21 -28.14
CA GLU A 226 -6.10 -7.58 -29.25
C GLU A 226 -6.57 -6.18 -29.60
N VAL A 227 -7.89 -5.98 -29.62
CA VAL A 227 -8.52 -4.68 -29.88
C VAL A 227 -8.06 -3.65 -28.87
N LEU A 228 -8.00 -4.01 -27.58
CA LEU A 228 -7.56 -3.08 -26.54
C LEU A 228 -6.07 -2.77 -26.69
N ILE A 229 -5.23 -3.76 -26.97
CA ILE A 229 -3.79 -3.58 -27.20
C ILE A 229 -3.56 -2.61 -28.38
N THR A 230 -4.26 -2.83 -29.50
CA THR A 230 -4.15 -2.01 -30.71
C THR A 230 -4.49 -0.54 -30.46
N TYR A 231 -5.55 -0.25 -29.68
CA TYR A 231 -6.00 1.13 -29.43
C TYR A 231 -5.38 1.77 -28.19
N LEU A 232 -4.66 1.00 -27.35
CA LEU A 232 -4.06 1.49 -26.11
C LEU A 232 -3.20 2.75 -26.31
N PRO A 233 -2.26 2.80 -27.29
CA PRO A 233 -1.40 3.97 -27.46
C PRO A 233 -2.20 5.24 -27.77
N ALA A 234 -3.25 5.12 -28.60
CA ALA A 234 -4.11 6.25 -28.93
C ALA A 234 -4.91 6.73 -27.70
N MET A 235 -5.43 5.81 -26.89
CA MET A 235 -6.17 6.15 -25.66
C MET A 235 -5.28 6.84 -24.63
N LEU A 236 -4.03 6.39 -24.51
CA LEU A 236 -3.06 6.93 -23.55
C LEU A 236 -2.46 8.26 -23.97
N SER A 237 -2.46 8.57 -25.27
CA SER A 237 -2.00 9.86 -25.80
C SER A 237 -2.97 11.02 -25.56
N GLN A 238 -4.20 10.76 -25.12
CA GLN A 238 -5.13 11.82 -24.76
C GLN A 238 -4.71 12.44 -23.41
N PRO A 239 -4.43 13.75 -23.35
CA PRO A 239 -4.06 14.39 -22.10
C PRO A 239 -5.20 14.25 -21.09
N ILE A 240 -4.87 13.85 -19.87
CA ILE A 240 -5.80 13.88 -18.75
C ILE A 240 -6.26 15.32 -18.58
N GLN A 241 -7.56 15.58 -18.73
CA GLN A 241 -8.08 16.95 -18.70
C GLN A 241 -8.24 17.48 -17.27
N TYR A 242 -8.56 16.60 -16.32
CA TYR A 242 -8.84 16.93 -14.93
C TYR A 242 -8.15 15.97 -13.97
N TYR A 243 -7.65 16.50 -12.87
CA TYR A 243 -7.22 15.67 -11.76
C TYR A 243 -8.39 14.88 -11.17
N SER A 244 -8.12 13.67 -10.71
CA SER A 244 -9.04 12.93 -9.86
C SER A 244 -9.23 13.64 -8.51
N CYS A 245 -10.45 13.62 -7.97
CA CYS A 245 -10.73 14.24 -6.67
C CYS A 245 -11.61 13.38 -5.75
N PHE A 246 -11.42 13.58 -4.45
CA PHE A 246 -12.28 13.04 -3.40
C PHE A 246 -12.98 14.18 -2.67
N ILE A 247 -14.29 14.09 -2.45
CA ILE A 247 -15.03 15.11 -1.70
C ILE A 247 -15.04 14.73 -0.22
N SER A 248 -14.41 15.57 0.62
CA SER A 248 -14.49 15.49 2.08
C SER A 248 -15.50 16.50 2.60
N TYR A 249 -16.50 16.03 3.36
CA TYR A 249 -17.63 16.81 3.83
C TYR A 249 -18.30 16.18 5.07
N SER A 250 -19.03 16.96 5.86
CA SER A 250 -19.90 16.46 6.94
C SER A 250 -21.21 15.90 6.38
N ALA A 251 -21.83 14.86 6.98
CA ALA A 251 -23.16 14.36 6.58
C ALA A 251 -24.22 15.45 6.40
N LYS A 252 -24.12 16.54 7.15
CA LYS A 252 -25.06 17.66 7.05
C LYS A 252 -24.97 18.40 5.71
N ASP A 253 -23.86 18.26 4.99
CA ASP A 253 -23.59 18.86 3.69
C ASP A 253 -23.84 17.89 2.51
N THR A 254 -24.47 16.73 2.76
CA THR A 254 -24.79 15.71 1.74
C THR A 254 -25.48 16.29 0.49
N PRO A 255 -26.46 17.22 0.59
CA PRO A 255 -27.12 17.77 -0.60
C PRO A 255 -26.15 18.45 -1.58
N LEU A 256 -25.20 19.25 -1.07
CA LEU A 256 -24.20 19.89 -1.92
C LEU A 256 -23.17 18.87 -2.42
N ALA A 257 -22.68 17.98 -1.56
CA ALA A 257 -21.69 16.97 -1.94
C ALA A 257 -22.20 16.07 -3.08
N THR A 258 -23.47 15.64 -3.01
CA THR A 258 -24.11 14.81 -4.03
C THR A 258 -24.24 15.55 -5.36
N ARG A 259 -24.63 16.83 -5.30
CA ARG A 259 -24.76 17.68 -6.48
C ARG A 259 -23.40 17.93 -7.14
N LEU A 260 -22.40 18.34 -6.36
CA LEU A 260 -21.03 18.53 -6.84
C LEU A 260 -20.48 17.27 -7.49
N HIS A 261 -20.65 16.12 -6.84
CA HIS A 261 -20.21 14.84 -7.38
C HIS A 261 -20.86 14.55 -8.75
N ALA A 262 -22.18 14.69 -8.88
CA ALA A 262 -22.89 14.45 -10.14
C ALA A 262 -22.40 15.40 -11.24
N ASP A 263 -22.28 16.69 -10.95
CA ASP A 263 -21.86 17.69 -11.93
C ASP A 263 -20.38 17.53 -12.31
N LEU A 264 -19.50 17.18 -11.37
CA LEU A 264 -18.10 16.85 -11.62
C LEU A 264 -17.96 15.63 -12.54
N GLN A 265 -18.71 14.55 -12.26
CA GLN A 265 -18.72 13.37 -13.12
C GLN A 265 -19.25 13.67 -14.53
N GLN A 266 -20.31 14.48 -14.63
CA GLN A 266 -20.84 14.92 -15.93
C GLN A 266 -19.83 15.76 -16.71
N ALA A 267 -18.99 16.54 -16.02
CA ALA A 267 -17.88 17.29 -16.61
C ALA A 267 -16.66 16.42 -16.95
N GLY A 268 -16.69 15.10 -16.70
CA GLY A 268 -15.61 14.16 -16.98
C GLY A 268 -14.53 14.09 -15.88
N VAL A 269 -14.78 14.68 -14.70
CA VAL A 269 -13.87 14.60 -13.57
C VAL A 269 -14.06 13.25 -12.86
N ARG A 270 -12.95 12.54 -12.64
CA ARG A 270 -12.95 11.31 -11.81
C ARG A 270 -13.13 11.71 -10.35
N CYS A 271 -14.36 11.70 -9.88
CA CYS A 271 -14.74 12.16 -8.54
C CYS A 271 -15.41 11.04 -7.74
N TRP A 272 -15.07 10.97 -6.44
CA TRP A 272 -15.70 10.08 -5.47
C TRP A 272 -16.01 10.82 -4.17
N PHE A 273 -16.93 10.26 -3.37
CA PHE A 273 -17.16 10.67 -1.98
C PHE A 273 -17.66 9.45 -1.19
N ALA A 274 -17.47 9.44 0.13
CA ALA A 274 -17.99 8.39 0.99
C ALA A 274 -19.22 8.93 1.76
N PRO A 275 -20.44 8.38 1.56
CA PRO A 275 -21.58 8.73 2.39
C PRO A 275 -21.36 8.28 3.83
N GLU A 276 -21.80 9.09 4.79
CA GLU A 276 -21.55 8.91 6.23
C GLU A 276 -22.12 7.60 6.81
N ASP A 277 -23.04 6.94 6.11
CA ASP A 277 -23.67 5.67 6.50
C ASP A 277 -22.71 4.47 6.49
N LEU A 278 -21.48 4.62 5.97
CA LEU A 278 -20.40 3.64 6.09
C LEU A 278 -19.72 3.63 7.49
N LYS A 279 -20.14 4.50 8.43
CA LYS A 279 -19.41 4.77 9.69
C LYS A 279 -19.90 4.02 10.94
N ILE A 280 -20.79 3.03 10.86
CA ILE A 280 -21.26 2.30 12.05
C ILE A 280 -20.79 0.83 12.03
N GLY A 281 -19.76 0.53 12.84
CA GLY A 281 -19.57 -0.80 13.42
C GLY A 281 -18.37 -1.63 12.96
N ASP A 282 -17.66 -1.25 11.91
CA ASP A 282 -16.57 -2.07 11.40
C ASP A 282 -15.20 -1.70 12.01
N LYS A 283 -14.51 -2.71 12.56
CA LYS A 283 -13.07 -2.68 12.93
C LYS A 283 -12.18 -2.57 11.67
N ILE A 284 -12.57 -1.70 10.75
CA ILE A 284 -11.95 -1.44 9.46
C ILE A 284 -11.55 0.04 9.45
N ARG A 285 -10.75 0.45 10.44
CA ARG A 285 -10.03 1.73 10.36
C ARG A 285 -8.99 1.79 9.22
N PRO A 286 -8.41 0.67 8.69
CA PRO A 286 -7.44 0.80 7.59
C PRO A 286 -8.02 1.05 6.19
N ARG A 287 -9.27 0.67 5.87
CA ARG A 287 -9.74 0.70 4.45
C ARG A 287 -10.27 2.05 3.97
N ILE A 288 -10.63 2.97 4.88
CA ILE A 288 -11.13 4.29 4.47
C ILE A 288 -9.97 5.29 4.36
N ASP A 289 -8.95 5.20 5.22
CA ASP A 289 -7.66 5.89 5.04
C ASP A 289 -7.02 5.57 3.66
N GLU A 290 -7.32 4.40 3.10
CA GLU A 290 -6.89 3.96 1.75
C GLU A 290 -7.64 4.65 0.60
N SER A 291 -8.80 5.28 0.84
CA SER A 291 -9.55 5.97 -0.21
C SER A 291 -8.93 7.33 -0.51
N ILE A 292 -8.56 8.11 0.51
CA ILE A 292 -8.00 9.46 0.30
C ILE A 292 -6.57 9.43 -0.26
N ARG A 293 -5.75 8.42 0.09
CA ARG A 293 -4.35 8.31 -0.39
C ARG A 293 -4.19 8.03 -1.90
N VAL A 294 -5.27 7.69 -2.59
CA VAL A 294 -5.24 7.24 -4.00
C VAL A 294 -5.64 8.36 -4.95
N HIS A 295 -6.27 9.41 -4.45
CA HIS A 295 -6.76 10.51 -5.26
C HIS A 295 -5.71 11.62 -5.37
N GLU A 296 -5.72 12.31 -6.51
CA GLU A 296 -4.76 13.38 -6.78
C GLU A 296 -5.08 14.61 -5.94
N LYS A 297 -6.36 15.00 -5.84
CA LYS A 297 -6.83 16.17 -5.10
C LYS A 297 -7.91 15.82 -4.05
N LEU A 298 -7.97 16.59 -2.97
CA LEU A 298 -9.01 16.55 -1.94
C LEU A 298 -9.88 17.82 -2.03
N LEU A 299 -11.14 17.68 -2.44
CA LEU A 299 -12.13 18.75 -2.45
C LEU A 299 -12.83 18.82 -1.08
N LEU A 300 -12.51 19.84 -0.29
CA LEU A 300 -12.99 19.98 1.08
C LEU A 300 -14.19 20.94 1.15
N ILE A 301 -15.35 20.45 1.60
CA ILE A 301 -16.53 21.28 1.88
C ILE A 301 -16.42 21.81 3.32
N LEU A 302 -16.16 23.10 3.45
CA LEU A 302 -16.08 23.82 4.71
C LEU A 302 -17.45 24.38 5.09
N SER A 303 -18.00 23.80 6.15
CA SER A 303 -19.19 24.26 6.86
C SER A 303 -18.91 24.28 8.37
N GLU A 304 -19.78 24.91 9.14
CA GLU A 304 -19.80 24.80 10.60
C GLU A 304 -19.77 23.33 11.08
N HIS A 305 -20.45 22.44 10.36
CA HIS A 305 -20.51 21.01 10.68
C HIS A 305 -19.22 20.26 10.34
N SER A 306 -18.57 20.62 9.24
CA SER A 306 -17.30 20.01 8.83
C SER A 306 -16.15 20.44 9.75
N LEU A 307 -16.21 21.67 10.30
CA LEU A 307 -15.26 22.13 11.33
C LEU A 307 -15.37 21.36 12.65
N ALA A 308 -16.54 20.80 12.96
CA ALA A 308 -16.81 20.02 14.16
C ALA A 308 -16.62 18.50 13.95
N SER A 309 -16.11 18.08 12.79
CA SER A 309 -15.98 16.66 12.44
C SER A 309 -14.54 16.19 12.58
N ASP A 310 -14.27 15.33 13.56
CA ASP A 310 -12.96 14.68 13.76
C ASP A 310 -12.48 13.99 12.47
N TRP A 311 -13.40 13.37 11.72
CA TRP A 311 -13.06 12.71 10.46
C TRP A 311 -12.53 13.71 9.42
N VAL A 312 -13.20 14.84 9.23
CA VAL A 312 -12.76 15.88 8.29
C VAL A 312 -11.39 16.42 8.69
N GLU A 313 -11.16 16.62 9.99
CA GLU A 313 -9.85 17.05 10.51
C GLU A 313 -8.75 16.05 10.14
N HIS A 314 -8.95 14.75 10.36
CA HIS A 314 -7.98 13.72 10.00
C HIS A 314 -7.68 13.70 8.49
N GLU A 315 -8.69 13.86 7.62
CA GLU A 315 -8.49 13.92 6.17
C GLU A 315 -7.68 15.15 5.73
N VAL A 316 -7.92 16.29 6.37
CA VAL A 316 -7.17 17.52 6.12
C VAL A 316 -5.71 17.35 6.53
N GLU A 317 -5.45 16.79 7.71
CA GLU A 317 -4.09 16.54 8.19
C GLU A 317 -3.32 15.58 7.27
N ALA A 318 -3.97 14.49 6.83
CA ALA A 318 -3.39 13.55 5.89
C ALA A 318 -3.06 14.21 4.53
N ALA A 319 -3.96 15.06 4.02
CA ALA A 319 -3.71 15.81 2.79
C ALA A 319 -2.54 16.80 2.92
N LEU A 320 -2.46 17.55 4.03
CA LEU A 320 -1.36 18.50 4.27
C LEU A 320 0.01 17.81 4.40
N GLU A 321 0.06 16.62 5.01
CA GLU A 321 1.27 15.80 5.04
C GLU A 321 1.66 15.32 3.64
N GLN A 322 0.68 14.91 2.82
CA GLN A 322 0.90 14.52 1.42
C GLN A 322 1.46 15.68 0.58
N GLU A 323 0.93 16.90 0.74
CA GLU A 323 1.44 18.09 0.06
C GLU A 323 2.90 18.37 0.43
N ARG A 324 3.28 18.21 1.71
CA ARG A 324 4.67 18.37 2.18
C ARG A 324 5.60 17.35 1.55
N GLN A 325 5.15 16.12 1.37
CA GLN A 325 5.96 15.04 0.78
C GLN A 325 6.09 15.20 -0.75
N ARG A 326 5.00 15.55 -1.44
CA ARG A 326 4.96 15.63 -2.91
C ARG A 326 5.36 17.00 -3.48
N LYS A 327 5.41 18.04 -2.65
CA LYS A 327 5.60 19.45 -3.06
C LYS A 327 4.58 19.92 -4.09
N GLU A 328 3.35 19.43 -3.98
CA GLU A 328 2.24 19.71 -4.89
C GLU A 328 0.99 20.07 -4.07
N THR A 329 0.15 20.99 -4.57
CA THR A 329 -1.15 21.29 -3.96
C THR A 329 -2.13 20.15 -4.18
N VAL A 330 -2.65 19.58 -3.10
CA VAL A 330 -3.64 18.49 -3.07
C VAL A 330 -4.98 19.02 -2.58
N LEU A 331 -5.01 19.99 -1.65
CA LEU A 331 -6.22 20.43 -0.96
C LEU A 331 -6.91 21.60 -1.67
N PHE A 332 -8.19 21.42 -2.02
CA PHE A 332 -9.06 22.42 -2.66
C PHE A 332 -10.26 22.73 -1.76
N PRO A 333 -10.18 23.76 -0.91
CA PRO A 333 -11.27 24.11 -0.01
C PRO A 333 -12.36 24.93 -0.71
N ILE A 334 -13.63 24.57 -0.46
CA ILE A 334 -14.80 25.38 -0.77
C ILE A 334 -15.59 25.65 0.50
N ARG A 335 -16.24 26.80 0.62
CA ARG A 335 -17.06 27.17 1.79
C ARG A 335 -18.52 27.28 1.44
N VAL A 336 -19.37 26.81 2.34
CA VAL A 336 -20.84 26.94 2.25
C VAL A 336 -21.42 27.93 3.25
N ASP A 337 -20.60 28.38 4.21
CA ASP A 337 -20.95 29.39 5.20
C ASP A 337 -19.73 30.26 5.58
N GLU A 338 -19.87 31.08 6.63
CA GLU A 338 -18.80 31.94 7.17
C GLU A 338 -18.02 31.31 8.32
N ALA A 339 -18.30 30.05 8.70
CA ALA A 339 -17.74 29.44 9.89
C ALA A 339 -16.22 29.36 9.81
N VAL A 340 -15.67 28.94 8.66
CA VAL A 340 -14.20 28.89 8.46
C VAL A 340 -13.54 30.26 8.56
N MET A 341 -14.22 31.31 8.09
CA MET A 341 -13.67 32.67 8.11
C MET A 341 -13.53 33.20 9.53
N ARG A 342 -14.46 32.80 10.42
CA ARG A 342 -14.50 33.18 11.84
C ARG A 342 -13.75 32.19 12.75
N SER A 343 -13.41 31.01 12.25
CA SER A 343 -12.79 29.96 13.05
C SER A 343 -11.34 30.29 13.44
N GLU A 344 -11.00 29.90 14.68
CA GLU A 344 -9.65 29.89 15.25
C GLU A 344 -9.10 28.47 15.41
N ILE A 345 -9.85 27.45 14.99
CA ILE A 345 -9.41 26.04 15.00
C ILE A 345 -8.14 25.91 14.15
N GLY A 346 -7.11 25.22 14.68
CA GLY A 346 -5.75 25.24 14.13
C GLY A 346 -5.66 24.95 12.63
N TRP A 347 -6.22 23.83 12.17
CA TRP A 347 -6.20 23.42 10.77
C TRP A 347 -7.05 24.34 9.88
N ALA A 348 -8.23 24.76 10.34
CA ALA A 348 -9.13 25.64 9.59
C ALA A 348 -8.55 27.05 9.43
N ALA A 349 -7.94 27.58 10.49
CA ALA A 349 -7.23 28.84 10.48
C ALA A 349 -5.98 28.80 9.60
N HIS A 350 -5.30 27.64 9.52
CA HIS A 350 -4.22 27.42 8.55
C HIS A 350 -4.75 27.53 7.12
N ILE A 351 -5.79 26.74 6.74
CA ILE A 351 -6.40 26.79 5.41
C ILE A 351 -6.82 28.21 5.05
N LYS A 352 -7.52 28.92 5.95
CA LYS A 352 -7.94 30.32 5.76
C LYS A 352 -6.80 31.25 5.38
N ARG A 353 -5.60 31.06 5.95
CA ARG A 353 -4.43 31.91 5.70
C ARG A 353 -3.63 31.49 4.47
N THR A 354 -3.66 30.20 4.12
CA THR A 354 -2.72 29.63 3.13
C THR A 354 -3.39 29.19 1.83
N ARG A 355 -4.72 29.24 1.73
CA ARG A 355 -5.47 28.74 0.56
C ARG A 355 -6.49 29.73 0.05
N HIS A 356 -6.75 29.67 -1.25
CA HIS A 356 -7.94 30.28 -1.84
C HIS A 356 -9.15 29.37 -1.56
N ILE A 357 -10.19 29.92 -0.95
CA ILE A 357 -11.41 29.15 -0.61
C ILE A 357 -12.51 29.51 -1.62
N GLY A 358 -12.97 28.53 -2.39
CA GLY A 358 -14.07 28.68 -3.34
C GLY A 358 -15.38 29.02 -2.62
N ASP A 359 -16.12 30.02 -3.10
CA ASP A 359 -17.36 30.46 -2.46
C ASP A 359 -18.59 29.74 -3.05
N PHE A 360 -19.21 28.88 -2.25
CA PHE A 360 -20.41 28.12 -2.58
C PHE A 360 -21.59 28.48 -1.67
N ARG A 361 -21.58 29.61 -0.95
CA ARG A 361 -22.66 29.98 0.00
C ARG A 361 -24.05 30.07 -0.64
N GLU A 362 -24.12 30.44 -1.92
CA GLU A 362 -25.38 30.57 -2.69
C GLU A 362 -25.62 29.38 -3.64
N TRP A 363 -25.10 28.20 -3.30
CA TRP A 363 -25.15 27.02 -4.19
C TRP A 363 -26.57 26.56 -4.55
N GLN A 364 -27.60 26.92 -3.77
CA GLN A 364 -28.99 26.62 -4.10
C GLN A 364 -29.48 27.40 -5.35
N GLY A 365 -28.89 28.58 -5.63
CA GLY A 365 -29.17 29.35 -6.83
C GLY A 365 -28.44 28.79 -8.05
N HIS A 366 -29.16 28.48 -9.13
CA HIS A 366 -28.57 27.85 -10.33
C HIS A 366 -27.41 28.66 -10.92
N ALA A 367 -27.58 29.98 -11.10
CA ALA A 367 -26.56 30.84 -11.70
C ALA A 367 -25.33 31.03 -10.79
N SER A 368 -25.54 31.29 -9.49
CA SER A 368 -24.45 31.43 -8.50
C SER A 368 -23.64 30.13 -8.40
N TYR A 369 -24.33 28.99 -8.36
CA TYR A 369 -23.69 27.68 -8.36
C TYR A 369 -22.87 27.42 -9.63
N GLN A 370 -23.43 27.61 -10.82
CA GLN A 370 -22.69 27.35 -12.06
C GLN A 370 -21.41 28.19 -12.13
N LYS A 371 -21.48 29.47 -11.73
CA LYS A 371 -20.31 30.35 -11.69
C LYS A 371 -19.24 29.86 -10.71
N ALA A 372 -19.63 29.36 -9.53
CA ALA A 372 -18.70 28.78 -8.57
C ALA A 372 -18.12 27.45 -9.06
N PHE A 373 -18.96 26.62 -9.67
CA PHE A 373 -18.61 25.31 -10.24
C PHE A 373 -17.62 25.43 -11.41
N GLU A 374 -17.81 26.38 -12.33
CA GLU A 374 -16.87 26.64 -13.43
C GLU A 374 -15.49 27.07 -12.94
N ARG A 375 -15.41 27.78 -11.81
CA ARG A 375 -14.14 28.15 -11.18
C ARG A 375 -13.47 26.91 -10.59
N LEU A 376 -14.23 26.11 -9.85
CA LEU A 376 -13.76 24.83 -9.32
C LEU A 376 -13.23 23.91 -10.43
N LEU A 377 -13.93 23.81 -11.57
CA LEU A 377 -13.46 23.03 -12.72
C LEU A 377 -12.14 23.56 -13.28
N LYS A 378 -11.94 24.89 -13.33
CA LYS A 378 -10.67 25.47 -13.76
C LYS A 378 -9.54 25.13 -12.80
N ASP A 379 -9.82 25.14 -11.50
CA ASP A 379 -8.85 24.80 -10.45
C ASP A 379 -8.47 23.31 -10.49
N LEU A 380 -9.39 22.44 -10.93
CA LEU A 380 -9.18 21.00 -11.07
C LEU A 380 -8.57 20.57 -12.42
N LYS A 381 -8.40 21.49 -13.39
CA LYS A 381 -7.73 21.15 -14.65
C LYS A 381 -6.26 20.82 -14.41
N VAL A 382 -5.78 19.80 -15.11
CA VAL A 382 -4.34 19.53 -15.18
C VAL A 382 -3.72 20.70 -15.96
N GLN A 383 -2.90 21.52 -15.29
CA GLN A 383 -2.08 22.50 -16.00
C GLN A 383 -1.07 21.69 -16.82
N GLY A 384 -1.08 21.87 -18.14
CA GLY A 384 -0.08 21.23 -19.00
C GLY A 384 1.30 21.80 -18.68
N ASP A 385 2.25 20.89 -18.42
CA ASP A 385 3.68 21.21 -18.41
C ASP A 385 4.15 21.77 -19.76
#